data_AF-A0A323T9F0-F1
#
_entry.id   AF-A0A323T9F0-F1
#
_cell.length_a   1.000
_cell.length_b   1.000
_cell.length_c   1.000
_cell.angle_alpha   90.00
_cell.angle_beta   90.00
_cell.angle_gamma   90.00
#
_symmetry.space_group_name_H-M   'P 1'
#
loop_
_entity.id
_entity.type
_entity.pdbx_description
1 polymer ?
#
loop_
_entity_poly.entity_id
_entity_poly.type
_entity_poly.pdbx_seq_one_letter_code
_entity_poly.pdbx_strand_id
1 'polypeptide(L)'
;MKKILIAILLGTSLVLAACGGNSENEPVNSQASSNGSIDLANGEEIYQQKCSGCHGGDLTGAGASGVRNLTYEEVLDAVVNGAGSMPAGLATGSDAEDVSAWVEKIGNE
;
A
#
# COMPACT_ATOMS: atom_id res chain seq x y z
N MET A 1 0.84 -26.63 49.86
CA MET A 1 0.53 -25.57 50.86
C MET A 1 1.79 -24.83 51.29
N LYS A 2 2.13 -23.69 50.66
CA LYS A 2 2.72 -22.48 51.30
C LYS A 2 3.13 -21.46 50.20
N LYS A 3 2.36 -20.37 50.08
CA LYS A 3 2.80 -18.95 50.05
C LYS A 3 3.91 -18.59 49.04
N ILE A 4 3.62 -18.00 47.87
CA ILE A 4 3.42 -16.55 47.61
C ILE A 4 4.29 -15.63 48.48
N LEU A 5 5.29 -14.98 47.88
CA LEU A 5 5.84 -13.63 48.14
C LEU A 5 6.58 -13.17 46.86
N ILE A 6 5.99 -12.30 46.01
CA ILE A 6 6.22 -10.84 45.93
C ILE A 6 7.70 -10.45 45.77
N ALA A 7 8.06 -9.94 44.59
CA ALA A 7 9.00 -8.83 44.42
C ALA A 7 8.86 -8.22 43.03
N ILE A 8 7.94 -7.26 42.94
CA ILE A 8 7.90 -6.23 41.89
C ILE A 8 9.23 -5.47 41.98
N LEU A 9 10.02 -5.50 40.90
CA LEU A 9 11.13 -4.59 40.71
C LEU A 9 10.89 -3.86 39.40
N LEU A 10 10.38 -2.63 39.57
CA LEU A 10 10.29 -1.60 38.55
C LEU A 10 11.67 -1.42 37.91
N GLY A 11 11.84 -1.98 36.73
CA GLY A 11 12.98 -1.72 35.86
C GLY A 11 12.69 -0.51 34.98
N THR A 12 12.80 0.69 35.53
CA THR A 12 12.98 1.92 34.73
C THR A 12 14.36 1.87 34.10
N SER A 13 14.46 1.20 32.95
CA SER A 13 15.59 1.35 32.05
C SER A 13 15.20 2.33 30.96
N LEU A 14 15.60 3.57 31.18
CA LEU A 14 15.69 4.62 30.17
C LEU A 14 16.75 4.17 29.16
N VAL A 15 16.33 3.52 28.07
CA VAL A 15 17.23 3.15 26.97
C VAL A 15 17.14 4.23 25.90
N LEU A 16 18.22 5.00 25.80
CA LEU A 16 18.54 5.90 24.70
C LEU A 16 18.73 5.03 23.44
N ALA A 17 17.66 4.83 22.67
CA ALA A 17 17.72 4.16 21.38
C ALA A 17 18.27 5.12 20.32
N ALA A 18 19.47 4.80 19.87
CA ALA A 18 20.19 5.46 18.79
C ALA A 18 19.54 5.16 17.43
N CYS A 19 19.79 6.09 16.51
CA CYS A 19 19.42 6.10 15.09
C CYS A 19 19.77 4.78 14.37
N GLY A 20 18.81 4.19 13.65
CA GLY A 20 19.03 3.04 12.76
C GLY A 20 17.73 2.26 12.55
N GLY A 21 17.01 2.57 11.47
CA GLY A 21 15.64 2.12 11.20
C GLY A 21 15.44 0.60 11.22
N ASN A 22 14.48 0.17 12.02
CA ASN A 22 13.93 -1.17 12.06
C ASN A 22 12.40 -1.04 12.12
N SER A 23 11.75 -1.07 10.96
CA SER A 23 10.30 -1.23 10.87
C SER A 23 9.98 -2.72 10.89
N GLU A 24 10.04 -3.31 12.09
CA GLU A 24 9.40 -4.59 12.37
C GLU A 24 8.12 -4.28 13.15
N ASN A 25 7.05 -3.95 12.41
CA ASN A 25 5.69 -3.98 12.93
C ASN A 25 4.94 -5.07 12.17
N GLU A 26 4.75 -6.18 12.88
CA GLU A 26 3.64 -7.13 12.79
C GLU A 26 3.44 -7.92 11.49
N PRO A 27 3.13 -9.24 11.58
CA PRO A 27 2.60 -9.98 10.45
C PRO A 27 1.19 -9.43 10.17
N VAL A 28 1.06 -8.50 9.22
CA VAL A 28 -0.24 -8.22 8.64
C VAL A 28 -0.60 -9.44 7.81
N ASN A 29 -1.26 -10.37 8.49
CA ASN A 29 -2.15 -11.33 7.88
C ASN A 29 -3.27 -10.53 7.17
N SER A 30 -2.96 -9.96 6.01
CA SER A 30 -3.98 -9.53 5.05
C SER A 30 -4.54 -10.79 4.42
N GLN A 31 -5.36 -11.49 5.20
CA GLN A 31 -6.53 -12.17 4.67
C GLN A 31 -7.43 -11.07 4.09
N ALA A 32 -7.09 -10.58 2.90
CA ALA A 32 -8.00 -9.80 2.08
C ALA A 32 -9.05 -10.78 1.57
N SER A 33 -10.17 -10.75 2.27
CA SER A 33 -11.41 -11.43 1.97
C SER A 33 -11.74 -11.27 0.48
N SER A 34 -11.59 -12.36 -0.27
CA SER A 34 -12.08 -12.49 -1.63
C SER A 34 -13.62 -12.46 -1.60
N ASN A 35 -14.17 -11.25 -1.55
CA ASN A 35 -15.60 -10.93 -1.62
C ASN A 35 -15.75 -9.51 -2.21
N GLY A 36 -15.34 -9.30 -3.48
CA GLY A 36 -15.75 -8.18 -4.33
C GLY A 36 -15.77 -6.76 -3.73
N SER A 37 -14.93 -6.48 -2.74
CA SER A 37 -14.86 -5.18 -2.06
C SER A 37 -13.49 -4.59 -2.33
N ILE A 38 -13.48 -3.32 -2.75
CA ILE A 38 -12.27 -2.54 -2.98
C ILE A 38 -11.44 -2.45 -1.69
N ASP A 39 -10.16 -2.81 -1.78
CA ASP A 39 -9.14 -2.63 -0.76
C ASP A 39 -8.14 -1.54 -1.18
N LEU A 40 -8.36 -0.33 -0.67
CA LEU A 40 -7.50 0.82 -0.98
C LEU A 40 -6.07 0.66 -0.47
N ALA A 41 -5.84 -0.12 0.60
CA ALA A 41 -4.50 -0.35 1.11
C ALA A 41 -3.71 -1.29 0.17
N ASN A 42 -4.37 -2.33 -0.34
CA ASN A 42 -3.83 -3.16 -1.41
C ASN A 42 -3.56 -2.33 -2.69
N GLY A 43 -4.51 -1.47 -3.06
CA GLY A 43 -4.36 -0.57 -4.20
C GLY A 43 -3.12 0.34 -4.11
N GLU A 44 -2.86 0.91 -2.93
CA GLU A 44 -1.65 1.68 -2.66
C GLU A 44 -0.39 0.84 -2.83
N GLU A 45 -0.36 -0.36 -2.23
CA GLU A 45 0.80 -1.25 -2.31
C GLU A 45 1.11 -1.62 -3.76
N ILE A 46 0.10 -2.00 -4.54
CA ILE A 46 0.24 -2.32 -5.96
C ILE A 46 0.77 -1.11 -6.74
N TYR A 47 0.22 0.08 -6.48
CA TYR A 47 0.68 1.30 -7.13
C TYR A 47 2.16 1.54 -6.85
N GLN A 48 2.56 1.45 -5.59
CA GLN A 48 3.96 1.70 -5.20
C GLN A 48 4.91 0.66 -5.78
N GLN A 49 4.50 -0.60 -5.87
CA GLN A 49 5.33 -1.68 -6.40
C GLN A 49 5.45 -1.67 -7.92
N LYS A 50 4.37 -1.35 -8.65
CA LYS A 50 4.27 -1.60 -10.09
C LYS A 50 4.12 -0.35 -10.95
N CYS A 51 3.64 0.76 -10.39
CA CYS A 51 3.22 1.95 -11.16
C CYS A 51 4.10 3.17 -10.88
N SER A 52 4.52 3.37 -9.62
CA SER A 52 5.24 4.54 -9.13
C SER A 52 6.56 4.82 -9.88
N GLY A 53 7.23 3.79 -10.37
CA GLY A 53 8.48 3.93 -11.14
C GLY A 53 8.30 4.75 -12.43
N CYS A 54 7.11 4.71 -13.04
CA CYS A 54 6.79 5.49 -14.23
C CYS A 54 5.95 6.73 -13.89
N HIS A 55 4.99 6.60 -12.99
CA HIS A 55 3.98 7.63 -12.72
C HIS A 55 4.28 8.50 -11.50
N GLY A 56 5.41 8.28 -10.82
CA GLY A 56 5.80 8.98 -9.60
C GLY A 56 5.05 8.45 -8.38
N GLY A 57 5.67 8.46 -7.20
CA GLY A 57 4.99 8.01 -5.96
C GLY A 57 3.81 8.88 -5.55
N ASP A 58 3.69 10.09 -6.11
CA ASP A 58 2.65 11.09 -5.84
C ASP A 58 1.69 11.30 -7.03
N LEU A 59 1.75 10.42 -8.04
CA LEU A 59 0.94 10.44 -9.26
C LEU A 59 1.26 11.61 -10.21
N THR A 60 2.28 12.42 -9.94
CA THR A 60 2.59 13.61 -10.76
C THR A 60 3.39 13.30 -12.03
N GLY A 61 3.88 12.06 -12.15
CA GLY A 61 4.72 11.60 -13.25
C GLY A 61 6.19 11.49 -12.84
N ALA A 62 6.86 10.49 -13.38
CA ALA A 62 8.31 10.32 -13.28
C ALA A 62 8.89 10.09 -14.67
N GLY A 63 8.98 8.84 -15.11
CA GLY A 63 9.35 8.45 -16.47
C GLY A 63 8.21 8.55 -17.49
N ALA A 64 6.97 8.66 -17.02
CA ALA A 64 5.74 8.80 -17.79
C ALA A 64 4.91 10.00 -17.29
N SER A 65 3.78 10.27 -17.95
CA SER A 65 2.85 11.32 -17.53
C SER A 65 2.25 11.04 -16.15
N GLY A 66 1.87 12.09 -15.44
CA GLY A 66 1.05 11.96 -14.24
C GLY A 66 -0.30 11.30 -14.55
N VAL A 67 -0.90 10.70 -13.52
CA VAL A 67 -2.17 9.93 -13.59
C VAL A 67 -3.21 10.47 -12.61
N ARG A 68 -3.18 11.79 -12.39
CA ARG A 68 -4.20 12.52 -11.62
C ARG A 68 -5.41 12.84 -12.48
N ASN A 69 -6.55 13.09 -11.84
CA ASN A 69 -7.81 13.46 -12.49
C ASN A 69 -8.32 12.44 -13.52
N LEU A 70 -8.09 11.15 -13.27
CA LEU A 70 -8.64 10.04 -14.06
C LEU A 70 -9.77 9.37 -13.28
N THR A 71 -10.76 8.83 -13.99
CA THR A 71 -11.82 8.01 -13.36
C THR A 71 -11.32 6.60 -13.11
N TYR A 72 -12.01 5.89 -12.22
CA TYR A 72 -11.79 4.48 -11.95
C TYR A 72 -11.72 3.65 -13.24
N GLU A 73 -12.67 3.83 -14.16
CA GLU A 73 -12.75 3.06 -15.40
C GLU A 73 -11.58 3.36 -16.35
N GLU A 74 -11.15 4.62 -16.42
CA GLU A 74 -10.00 5.01 -17.24
C GLU A 74 -8.71 4.36 -16.73
N VAL A 75 -8.52 4.35 -15.41
CA VAL A 75 -7.35 3.71 -14.78
C VAL A 75 -7.43 2.19 -14.96
N LEU A 76 -8.60 1.58 -14.73
CA LEU A 76 -8.78 0.14 -14.86
C LEU A 76 -8.50 -0.34 -16.29
N ASP A 77 -9.02 0.36 -17.29
CA ASP A 77 -8.76 0.05 -18.69
C ASP A 77 -7.26 0.14 -19.01
N ALA A 78 -6.60 1.23 -18.59
CA ALA A 78 -5.16 1.40 -18.82
C ALA A 78 -4.31 0.33 -18.10
N VAL A 79 -4.67 -0.07 -16.89
CA VAL A 79 -3.95 -1.09 -16.11
C VAL A 79 -4.09 -2.48 -16.74
N VAL A 80 -5.29 -2.81 -17.22
CA VAL A 80 -5.58 -4.13 -17.82
C VAL A 80 -5.09 -4.20 -19.27
N ASN A 81 -5.41 -3.20 -20.08
CA ASN A 81 -5.21 -3.20 -21.53
C ASN A 81 -3.96 -2.44 -21.99
N GLY A 82 -3.32 -1.69 -21.09
CA GLY A 82 -2.20 -0.80 -21.43
C GLY A 82 -2.68 0.50 -22.08
N ALA A 83 -1.79 1.49 -22.15
CA ALA A 83 -2.07 2.78 -22.76
C ALA A 83 -0.80 3.40 -23.36
N GLY A 84 -0.76 3.56 -24.68
CA GLY A 84 0.41 4.09 -25.38
C GLY A 84 1.65 3.24 -25.14
N SER A 85 2.60 3.74 -24.34
CA SER A 85 3.82 3.02 -23.94
C SER A 85 3.67 2.24 -22.63
N MET A 86 2.55 2.38 -21.91
CA MET A 86 2.26 1.60 -20.71
C MET A 86 1.89 0.16 -21.11
N PRO A 87 2.61 -0.86 -20.60
CA PRO A 87 2.31 -2.24 -20.92
C PRO A 87 0.97 -2.68 -20.29
N ALA A 88 0.29 -3.60 -20.96
CA ALA A 88 -0.93 -4.23 -20.47
C ALA A 88 -0.66 -5.24 -19.34
N GLY A 89 -1.67 -5.52 -18.52
CA GLY A 89 -1.65 -6.60 -17.53
C GLY A 89 -0.71 -6.37 -16.34
N LEU A 90 -0.47 -5.11 -15.95
CA LEU A 90 0.35 -4.78 -14.78
C LEU A 90 -0.34 -5.21 -13.46
N ALA A 91 -1.67 -5.17 -13.44
CA ALA A 91 -2.51 -5.80 -12.43
C ALA A 91 -3.74 -6.41 -13.12
N THR A 92 -4.37 -7.39 -12.49
CA THR A 92 -5.56 -8.09 -13.03
C THR A 92 -6.53 -8.46 -11.92
N GLY A 93 -7.80 -8.70 -12.26
CA GLY A 93 -8.83 -9.04 -11.27
C GLY A 93 -8.93 -7.97 -10.18
N SER A 94 -9.10 -8.41 -8.93
CA SER A 94 -9.23 -7.52 -7.78
C SER A 94 -8.06 -6.56 -7.62
N ASP A 95 -6.83 -6.95 -7.97
CA ASP A 95 -5.67 -6.07 -7.89
C ASP A 95 -5.79 -4.87 -8.83
N ALA A 96 -6.37 -5.08 -10.02
CA ALA A 96 -6.60 -3.99 -10.97
C ALA A 96 -7.73 -3.07 -10.48
N GLU A 97 -8.74 -3.63 -9.83
CA GLU A 97 -9.85 -2.87 -9.24
C GLU A 97 -9.33 -2.00 -8.06
N ASP A 98 -8.57 -2.61 -7.15
CA ASP A 98 -8.02 -1.95 -5.96
C ASP A 98 -7.09 -0.78 -6.32
N VAL A 99 -6.14 -1.00 -7.22
CA VAL A 99 -5.20 0.05 -7.66
C VAL A 99 -5.92 1.17 -8.42
N SER A 100 -6.94 0.84 -9.21
CA SER A 100 -7.70 1.86 -9.96
C SER A 100 -8.51 2.75 -9.03
N ALA A 101 -9.16 2.16 -8.03
CA ALA A 101 -9.90 2.90 -7.02
C ALA A 101 -8.99 3.78 -6.16
N TRP A 102 -7.80 3.30 -5.82
CA TRP A 102 -6.82 4.10 -5.09
C TRP A 102 -6.32 5.29 -5.91
N VAL A 103 -5.94 5.07 -7.19
CA VAL A 103 -5.47 6.14 -8.09
C VAL A 103 -6.54 7.21 -8.30
N GLU A 104 -7.79 6.81 -8.58
CA GLU A 104 -8.89 7.78 -8.71
C GLU A 104 -9.04 8.60 -7.42
N LYS A 105 -9.09 7.94 -6.26
CA LYS A 105 -9.30 8.63 -4.99
C LYS A 105 -8.19 9.65 -4.70
N ILE A 106 -6.92 9.23 -4.78
CA ILE A 106 -5.78 10.09 -4.41
C ILE A 106 -5.45 11.12 -5.50
N GLY A 107 -5.69 10.76 -6.76
CA GLY A 107 -5.44 11.63 -7.91
C GLY A 107 -6.42 12.80 -8.04
N ASN A 108 -7.57 12.72 -7.38
CA ASN A 108 -8.61 13.76 -7.37
C ASN A 108 -8.63 14.62 -6.09
N GLU A 109 -7.76 14.32 -5.11
CA GLU A 109 -7.52 15.17 -3.93
C GLU A 109 -6.64 16.39 -4.27
#